data_AF-A0A556CD91-F1
#
_entry.id   AF-A0A556CD91-F1
#
_cell.length_a   1.000
_cell.length_b   1.000
_cell.length_c   1.000
_cell.angle_alpha   90.00
_cell.angle_beta   90.00
_cell.angle_gamma   90.00
#
_symmetry.space_group_name_H-M   'P 1'
#
loop_
_entity.id
_entity.type
_entity.pdbx_description
1 polymer ?
#
loop_
_entity_poly.entity_id
_entity_poly.type
_entity_poly.pdbx_seq_one_letter_code
_entity_poly.pdbx_strand_id
1 'polypeptide(L)' 'MKDAVRELLKDRRSLREAAIVAVLFPLVTFGMNLFGWGNGMFSWWQTLLVAPIMGFVYWLFVSGFRRFVNEDLTPSWI' A
#
# COMPACT_ATOMS: atom_id res chain seq x y z
N MET A 1 -12.31 -9.45 -13.76
CA MET A 1 -11.62 -9.22 -12.46
C MET A 1 -10.40 -10.11 -12.26
N LYS A 2 -10.49 -11.43 -12.49
CA LYS A 2 -9.35 -12.35 -12.26
C LYS A 2 -8.09 -11.96 -13.05
N ASP A 3 -8.23 -11.55 -14.32
CA ASP A 3 -7.08 -11.20 -15.15
C ASP A 3 -6.41 -9.91 -14.69
N ALA A 4 -7.20 -8.88 -14.35
CA ALA A 4 -6.69 -7.64 -13.78
C ALA A 4 -5.94 -7.89 -12.46
N VAL A 5 -6.46 -8.73 -11.56
CA VAL A 5 -5.77 -9.10 -10.32
C VAL A 5 -4.47 -9.84 -10.61
N ARG A 6 -4.47 -10.75 -11.59
CA ARG A 6 -3.29 -11.51 -11.99
C ARG A 6 -2.19 -10.63 -12.58
N GLU A 7 -2.59 -9.59 -13.29
CA GLU A 7 -1.71 -8.57 -13.87
C GLU A 7 -1.16 -7.62 -12.81
N LEU A 8 -1.97 -7.20 -11.84
CA LEU A 8 -1.53 -6.43 -10.67
C LEU A 8 -0.54 -7.22 -9.80
N LEU A 9 -0.73 -8.53 -9.67
CA LEU A 9 0.22 -9.43 -8.97
C LEU A 9 1.54 -9.62 -9.73
N LYS A 10 1.59 -9.32 -11.04
CA LYS A 10 2.85 -9.32 -11.80
C LYS A 10 3.70 -8.08 -11.51
N ASP A 11 3.12 -6.99 -11.01
CA ASP A 11 3.89 -5.83 -10.53
C ASP A 11 4.56 -6.16 -9.17
N ARG A 12 5.64 -6.93 -9.26
CA ARG A 12 6.50 -7.32 -8.14
C ARG A 12 7.03 -6.11 -7.37
N ARG A 13 7.21 -4.97 -8.05
CA ARG A 13 7.70 -3.73 -7.44
C ARG A 13 6.62 -3.10 -6.57
N SER A 14 5.39 -3.01 -7.08
CA SER A 14 4.24 -2.55 -6.31
C SER A 14 3.94 -3.46 -5.11
N LEU A 15 3.98 -4.78 -5.30
CA LEU A 15 3.82 -5.74 -4.20
C LEU A 15 4.88 -5.57 -3.11
N ARG A 16 6.14 -5.34 -3.50
CA ARG A 16 7.24 -5.10 -2.55
C ARG A 16 7.05 -3.80 -1.78
N GLU A 17 6.64 -2.73 -2.45
CA GLU A 17 6.35 -1.44 -1.81
C GLU A 17 5.14 -1.53 -0.87
N ALA A 18 4.09 -2.24 -1.26
CA ALA A 18 2.94 -2.51 -0.40
C ALA A 18 3.32 -3.31 0.85
N ALA A 19 4.17 -4.33 0.70
CA ALA A 19 4.69 -5.08 1.84
C ALA A 19 5.52 -4.18 2.77
N ILE A 20 6.34 -3.29 2.21
CA ILE A 20 7.12 -2.30 2.99
C ILE A 20 6.18 -1.36 3.75
N VAL A 21 5.12 -0.83 3.11
CA VAL A 21 4.14 0.04 3.76
C VAL A 21 3.36 -0.69 4.85
N ALA A 22 2.96 -1.93 4.61
CA ALA A 22 2.27 -2.78 5.59
C ALA A 22 3.12 -3.02 6.85
N VAL A 23 4.45 -3.09 6.70
CA VAL A 23 5.40 -3.27 7.82
C VAL A 23 5.77 -1.94 8.47
N LEU A 24 5.92 -0.86 7.68
CA LEU A 24 6.26 0.47 8.18
C LEU A 24 5.13 1.08 9.02
N PHE A 25 3.87 0.83 8.67
CA PHE A 25 2.73 1.37 9.40
C PHE A 25 2.72 0.99 10.90
N PRO A 26 2.83 -0.29 11.29
CA PRO A 26 2.91 -0.67 12.70
C PRO A 26 4.24 -0.26 13.33
N LEU A 27 5.34 -0.19 12.59
CA LEU A 27 6.64 0.30 13.09
C LEU A 27 6.59 1.79 13.48
N VAL A 28 6.04 2.63 12.62
CA VAL A 28 5.87 4.07 12.90
C VAL A 28 4.91 4.28 14.05
N THR A 29 3.79 3.54 14.07
CA THR A 29 2.82 3.62 15.17
C THR A 29 3.45 3.17 16.49
N PHE A 30 4.23 2.09 16.50
CA PHE A 30 4.98 1.62 17.66
C PHE A 30 6.01 2.65 18.13
N GLY A 31 6.77 3.24 17.20
CA GLY A 31 7.72 4.32 17.49
C GLY A 31 7.03 5.52 18.13
N MET A 32 5.94 6.02 17.53
CA MET A 32 5.17 7.14 18.10
C MET A 32 4.62 6.82 19.50
N ASN A 33 4.22 5.56 19.74
CA ASN A 33 3.76 5.12 21.06
C ASN A 33 4.91 5.12 22.10
N LEU A 34 6.12 4.68 21.71
CA LEU A 34 7.30 4.73 22.58
C LEU A 34 7.72 6.16 22.94
N PHE A 35 7.60 7.10 22.00
CA PHE A 35 7.90 8.51 22.23
C PHE A 35 6.76 9.27 22.95
N GLY A 36 5.68 8.60 23.36
CA GLY A 36 4.55 9.22 24.06
C GLY A 36 3.69 10.13 23.17
N TRP A 37 3.86 10.07 21.85
CA TRP A 37 3.05 10.79 20.85
C TRP A 37 1.83 9.98 20.37
N GLY A 38 1.65 8.76 20.90
CA GLY A 38 0.49 7.93 20.65
C GLY A 38 -0.77 8.53 21.29
N ASN A 39 -1.71 9.01 20.49
CA ASN A 39 -2.96 9.65 20.96
C ASN A 39 -3.95 8.70 21.66
N GLY A 40 -3.58 7.46 22.01
CA GLY A 40 -4.50 6.46 22.59
C GLY A 40 -5.72 6.10 21.73
N MET A 41 -5.84 6.69 20.53
CA MET A 41 -7.01 6.57 19.65
C MET A 41 -7.23 5.15 19.12
N PHE A 42 -6.20 4.31 19.12
CA PHE A 42 -6.27 2.92 18.68
C PHE A 42 -5.52 2.00 19.65
N SER A 43 -6.12 0.85 19.96
CA SER A 43 -5.41 -0.20 20.68
C SER A 43 -4.31 -0.81 19.81
N TRP A 44 -3.28 -1.39 20.45
CA TRP A 44 -2.19 -2.07 19.74
C TRP A 44 -2.69 -3.16 18.79
N TRP A 45 -3.73 -3.89 19.19
CA TRP A 45 -4.39 -4.91 18.37
C TRP A 45 -5.11 -4.33 17.15
N GLN A 46 -5.75 -3.16 17.29
CA GLN A 46 -6.36 -2.47 16.15
C GLN A 46 -5.30 -2.01 15.15
N THR A 47 -4.16 -1.52 15.63
CA THR A 47 -3.04 -1.11 14.76
C THR A 47 -2.53 -2.27 13.91
N LEU A 48 -2.35 -3.45 14.51
CA LEU A 48 -1.92 -4.66 13.81
C LEU A 48 -2.93 -5.14 12.77
N LEU A 49 -4.23 -4.95 13.00
CA LEU A 49 -5.28 -5.28 12.04
C LEU A 49 -5.40 -4.26 10.91
N VAL A 50 -5.18 -2.98 11.20
CA VAL A 50 -5.25 -1.90 10.22
C VAL A 50 -4.02 -1.89 9.31
N ALA A 51 -2.85 -2.27 9.80
CA ALA A 51 -1.61 -2.36 9.03
C ALA A 51 -1.74 -3.12 7.69
N PRO A 52 -2.23 -4.37 7.64
CA PRO A 52 -2.40 -5.10 6.38
C PRO A 52 -3.49 -4.49 5.50
N ILE A 53 -4.55 -3.90 6.09
CA ILE A 53 -5.61 -3.21 5.33
C ILE A 53 -5.02 -1.98 4.63
N MET A 54 -4.22 -1.17 5.33
CA MET A 54 -3.56 0.00 4.77
C MET A 54 -2.53 -0.39 3.69
N GLY A 55 -1.77 -1.46 3.90
CA GLY A 55 -0.87 -2.01 2.89
C GLY A 55 -1.62 -2.49 1.63
N PHE A 56 -2.77 -3.14 1.80
CA PHE A 56 -3.62 -3.56 0.69
C PHE A 56 -4.23 -2.38 -0.08
N VAL A 57 -4.73 -1.36 0.63
CA VAL A 57 -5.24 -0.13 0.01
C VAL A 57 -4.14 0.58 -0.75
N TYR A 58 -2.95 0.74 -0.15
CA TYR A 58 -1.78 1.32 -0.82
C TYR A 58 -1.43 0.54 -2.10
N TRP A 59 -1.38 -0.80 -2.02
CA TRP A 59 -1.12 -1.66 -3.18
C TRP A 59 -2.12 -1.43 -4.32
N LEU A 60 -3.42 -1.41 -4.00
CA LEU A 60 -4.47 -1.19 -5.01
C LEU A 60 -4.31 0.16 -5.71
N PHE A 61 -4.09 1.22 -4.95
CA PHE A 61 -3.94 2.57 -5.50
C PHE A 61 -2.66 2.70 -6.33
N VAL A 62 -1.50 2.29 -5.80
CA VAL A 62 -0.22 2.40 -6.52
C VAL A 62 -0.19 1.56 -7.79
N SER A 63 -0.69 0.33 -7.72
CA SER A 63 -0.76 -0.53 -8.91
C SER A 63 -1.72 0.03 -9.96
N GLY A 64 -2.84 0.61 -9.53
CA GLY A 64 -3.77 1.31 -10.42
C GLY A 64 -3.17 2.55 -11.06
N PHE A 65 -2.56 3.45 -10.28
CA PHE A 65 -1.91 4.66 -10.80
C PHE A 65 -0.76 4.35 -11.75
N ARG A 66 0.08 3.35 -11.45
CA ARG A 66 1.12 2.91 -12.37
C ARG A 66 0.57 2.39 -13.68
N ARG A 67 -0.56 1.69 -13.64
CA ARG A 67 -1.24 1.26 -14.85
C ARG A 67 -1.70 2.46 -15.67
N PHE A 68 -2.29 3.49 -15.05
CA PHE A 68 -2.65 4.74 -15.75
C PHE A 68 -1.44 5.51 -16.31
N VAL A 69 -0.29 5.46 -15.64
CA VAL A 69 0.95 6.11 -16.10
C VAL A 69 1.59 5.33 -17.25
N ASN A 70 1.54 4.00 -17.23
CA ASN A 70 2.13 3.12 -18.25
C ASN A 70 1.17 2.79 -19.41
N GLU A 71 -0.13 2.98 -19.25
CA GLU A 71 -1.07 3.09 -20.37
C GLU A 71 -0.76 4.43 -21.05
N ASP A 72 0.25 4.40 -21.93
CA ASP A 72 0.69 5.49 -22.76
C ASP A 72 -0.52 6.21 -23.39
N LEU A 73 -0.80 7.42 -22.89
CA LEU A 73 -1.63 8.41 -23.55
C LEU A 73 -0.91 9.05 -24.76
N THR A 74 0.20 8.49 -25.23
CA THR A 74 0.77 8.89 -26.51
C THR A 74 -0.09 8.31 -27.62
N PRO A 75 -0.86 9.13 -28.34
CA PRO A 75 -1.56 8.64 -29.50
C PRO A 75 -0.56 8.05 -30.51
N SER A 76 -0.92 6.93 -31.12
CA SER A 76 -0.12 6.15 -32.07
C SER A 76 0.06 6.83 -33.44
N TRP A 77 0.02 8.17 -33.50
CA TRP A 77 0.06 8.95 -34.75
C TRP A 77 1.15 10.03 -34.76
N ILE A 78 2.25 9.81 -34.05
CA ILE A 78 3.51 10.57 -34.24
C ILE A 78 4.56 9.63 -34.84
#